data_AF-A0A3C1FVM6-F1
#
_entry.id   AF-A0A3C1FVM6-F1
#
_cell.length_a   1.000
_cell.length_b   1.000
_cell.length_c   1.000
_cell.angle_alpha   90.00
_cell.angle_beta   90.00
_cell.angle_gamma   90.00
#
_symmetry.space_group_name_H-M   'P 1'
#
loop_
_entity.id
_entity.type
_entity.pdbx_description
1 polymer ?
#
loop_
_entity_poly.entity_id
_entity_poly.type
_entity_poly.pdbx_seq_one_letter_code
_entity_poly.pdbx_strand_id
1 'polypeptide(L)'
;MRSFPHYASGYGKAERTLFARLQSDGDLTTLKREFLPRFGITARQFNSLAAGLKGMIKSIRERQSGLIRELEQRIAKAKRVVKRIVDPARKHQKQRRIGILQEHLGTMKADRKVGKVRLCFGSRKLFRSPFHLKDNRYASPLEWLWEWKATRTA
;
A
#
# COMPACT_ATOMS: atom_id res chain seq x y z
N MET A 1 11.23 -32.33 -5.12
CA MET A 1 10.32 -31.40 -5.82
C MET A 1 9.49 -30.67 -4.76
N ARG A 2 9.75 -29.38 -4.46
CA ARG A 2 9.01 -28.64 -3.41
C ARG A 2 7.70 -28.11 -4.00
N SER A 3 6.58 -28.35 -3.32
CA SER A 3 5.23 -28.08 -3.82
C SER A 3 4.93 -26.58 -3.96
N PHE A 4 4.15 -26.22 -4.99
CA PHE A 4 3.76 -24.87 -5.41
C PHE A 4 3.22 -23.91 -4.30
N PRO A 5 2.53 -24.34 -3.22
CA PRO A 5 2.00 -23.42 -2.21
C PRO A 5 3.08 -22.73 -1.36
N HIS A 6 4.22 -23.40 -1.13
CA HIS A 6 5.35 -22.80 -0.39
C HIS A 6 6.09 -21.73 -1.20
N TYR A 7 6.03 -21.80 -2.53
CA TYR A 7 6.66 -20.80 -3.42
C TYR A 7 5.96 -19.44 -3.37
N ALA A 8 4.62 -19.42 -3.34
CA ALA A 8 3.85 -18.18 -3.37
C ALA A 8 3.97 -17.35 -2.08
N SER A 9 4.06 -18.02 -0.92
CA SER A 9 4.21 -17.33 0.38
C SER A 9 5.60 -16.70 0.53
N GLY A 10 6.65 -17.37 0.04
CA GLY A 10 8.01 -16.83 -0.01
C GLY A 10 8.12 -15.63 -0.96
N TYR A 11 7.46 -15.69 -2.12
CA TYR A 11 7.50 -14.62 -3.13
C TYR A 11 6.89 -13.31 -2.61
N GLY A 12 5.71 -13.35 -1.99
CA GLY A 12 5.07 -12.16 -1.44
C GLY A 12 5.83 -11.55 -0.24
N LYS A 13 6.55 -12.37 0.53
CA LYS A 13 7.46 -11.88 1.58
C LYS A 13 8.67 -11.19 0.96
N ALA A 14 9.34 -11.84 0.00
CA ALA A 14 10.48 -11.27 -0.72
C ALA A 14 10.14 -9.92 -1.37
N GLU A 15 8.98 -9.80 -2.02
CA GLU A 15 8.54 -8.53 -2.64
C GLU A 15 8.43 -7.39 -1.61
N ARG A 16 7.79 -7.65 -0.46
CA ARG A 16 7.62 -6.65 0.60
C ARG A 16 8.94 -6.24 1.24
N THR A 17 9.80 -7.22 1.54
CA THR A 17 11.12 -6.97 2.12
C THR A 17 12.00 -6.19 1.14
N LEU A 18 11.95 -6.53 -0.16
CA LEU A 18 12.70 -5.82 -1.19
C LEU A 18 12.23 -4.37 -1.30
N PHE A 19 10.92 -4.13 -1.31
CA PHE A 19 10.39 -2.75 -1.30
C PHE A 19 10.86 -1.94 -0.09
N ALA A 20 10.82 -2.52 1.11
CA ALA A 20 11.29 -1.84 2.31
C ALA A 20 12.78 -1.48 2.20
N ARG A 21 13.62 -2.40 1.71
CA ARG A 21 15.07 -2.16 1.53
C ARG A 21 15.37 -1.16 0.41
N LEU A 22 14.60 -1.16 -0.67
CA LEU A 22 14.73 -0.18 -1.76
C LEU A 22 14.38 1.25 -1.30
N GLN A 23 13.53 1.41 -0.29
CA GLN A 23 13.22 2.72 0.31
C GLN A 23 14.29 3.20 1.29
N SER A 24 15.21 2.33 1.71
CA SER A 24 16.32 2.64 2.62
C SER A 24 17.67 2.64 1.91
N ASP A 25 17.69 2.97 0.61
CA ASP A 25 18.88 3.08 -0.25
C ASP A 25 19.77 1.83 -0.33
N GLY A 26 19.18 0.63 -0.22
CA GLY A 26 19.93 -0.61 -0.39
C GLY A 26 20.42 -0.83 -1.82
N ASP A 27 21.71 -1.12 -1.99
CA ASP A 27 22.30 -1.52 -3.27
C ASP A 27 21.68 -2.82 -3.80
N LEU A 28 21.19 -2.80 -5.04
CA LEU A 28 20.52 -3.94 -5.67
C LEU A 28 21.43 -5.17 -5.78
N THR A 29 22.73 -4.98 -5.98
CA THR A 29 23.66 -6.10 -6.16
C THR A 29 23.83 -6.85 -4.84
N THR A 30 24.01 -6.11 -3.76
CA THR A 30 24.07 -6.62 -2.39
C THR A 30 22.76 -7.29 -2.00
N LEU A 31 21.63 -6.62 -2.25
CA LEU A 31 20.29 -7.18 -1.98
C LEU A 31 20.05 -8.48 -2.76
N LYS A 32 20.48 -8.56 -4.02
CA LYS A 32 20.36 -9.79 -4.81
C LYS A 32 21.08 -10.96 -4.13
N ARG A 33 22.33 -10.74 -3.70
CA ARG A 33 23.12 -11.77 -3.02
C ARG A 33 22.48 -12.24 -1.71
N GLU A 34 21.88 -11.33 -0.93
CA GLU A 34 21.17 -11.67 0.31
C GLU A 34 19.86 -12.43 0.02
N PHE A 35 19.08 -11.99 -0.97
CA PHE A 35 17.71 -12.47 -1.19
C PHE A 35 17.65 -13.87 -1.79
N LEU A 36 18.61 -14.24 -2.65
CA LEU A 36 18.66 -15.55 -3.30
C LEU A 36 18.63 -16.70 -2.28
N PRO A 37 19.58 -16.81 -1.32
CA PRO A 37 19.54 -17.86 -0.30
C PRO A 37 18.44 -17.63 0.74
N ARG A 38 18.21 -16.37 1.16
CA ARG A 38 17.22 -16.05 2.22
C ARG A 38 15.80 -16.46 1.87
N PHE A 39 15.38 -16.24 0.63
CA PHE A 39 14.02 -16.54 0.17
C PHE A 39 13.95 -17.76 -0.77
N GLY A 40 15.09 -18.39 -1.08
CA GLY A 40 15.16 -19.53 -2.00
C GLY A 40 14.71 -19.18 -3.42
N ILE A 41 14.94 -17.93 -3.86
CA ILE A 41 14.54 -17.45 -5.19
C ILE A 41 15.72 -17.42 -6.15
N THR A 42 15.45 -17.56 -7.43
CA THR A 42 16.46 -17.45 -8.49
C THR A 42 16.78 -15.99 -8.83
N ALA A 43 17.93 -15.77 -9.47
CA ALA A 43 18.30 -14.46 -9.99
C ALA A 43 17.25 -13.85 -10.94
N ARG A 44 16.60 -14.69 -11.77
CA ARG A 44 15.54 -14.25 -12.70
C ARG A 44 14.30 -13.76 -11.93
N GLN A 45 13.89 -14.50 -10.90
CA GLN A 45 12.76 -14.11 -10.04
C GLN A 45 13.06 -12.82 -9.27
N PHE A 46 14.27 -12.67 -8.72
CA PHE A 46 14.70 -11.42 -8.08
C PHE A 46 14.65 -10.23 -9.05
N ASN A 47 15.21 -10.39 -10.24
CA ASN A 47 15.21 -9.32 -11.24
C ASN A 47 13.79 -8.92 -11.65
N SER A 48 12.88 -9.89 -11.80
CA SER A 48 11.46 -9.64 -12.07
C SER A 48 10.78 -8.84 -10.96
N LEU A 49 11.02 -9.20 -9.69
CA LEU A 49 10.53 -8.47 -8.53
C LEU A 49 11.05 -7.03 -8.51
N ALA A 50 12.36 -6.86 -8.69
CA ALA A 50 13.01 -5.56 -8.68
C ALA A 50 12.49 -4.65 -9.80
N ALA A 51 12.33 -5.18 -11.02
CA ALA A 51 11.77 -4.44 -12.15
C ALA A 51 10.32 -4.01 -11.89
N GLY A 52 9.47 -4.91 -11.39
CA GLY A 52 8.09 -4.61 -11.04
C GLY A 52 7.97 -3.53 -9.97
N LEU A 53 8.74 -3.67 -8.87
CA LEU A 53 8.77 -2.68 -7.79
C LEU A 53 9.27 -1.31 -8.26
N LYS A 54 10.35 -1.27 -9.05
CA LYS A 54 10.84 -0.01 -9.64
C LYS A 54 9.79 0.67 -10.50
N GLY A 55 9.08 -0.10 -11.33
CA GLY A 55 7.98 0.41 -12.16
C GLY A 55 6.85 0.99 -11.31
N MET A 56 6.40 0.26 -10.28
CA MET A 56 5.36 0.73 -9.35
C MET A 56 5.79 2.00 -8.60
N ILE A 57 7.02 2.03 -8.08
CA ILE A 57 7.58 3.20 -7.39
C ILE A 57 7.61 4.41 -8.31
N LYS A 58 8.12 4.23 -9.54
CA LYS A 58 8.19 5.30 -10.55
C LYS A 58 6.80 5.83 -10.88
N SER A 59 5.85 4.95 -11.18
CA SER A 59 4.46 5.32 -11.48
C SER A 59 3.81 6.13 -10.35
N ILE A 60 4.03 5.72 -9.09
CA ILE A 60 3.48 6.45 -7.94
C ILE A 60 4.13 7.84 -7.83
N ARG A 61 5.46 7.94 -7.95
CA ARG A 61 6.18 9.23 -7.89
C ARG A 61 5.70 10.20 -8.96
N GLU A 62 5.51 9.73 -10.19
CA GLU A 62 5.00 10.55 -11.30
C GLU A 62 3.57 11.04 -11.02
N ARG A 63 2.72 10.17 -10.45
CA ARG A 63 1.31 10.49 -10.20
C ARG A 63 1.09 11.33 -8.94
N GLN A 64 2.03 11.35 -7.98
CA GLN A 64 1.89 12.03 -6.69
C GLN A 64 1.55 13.52 -6.84
N SER A 65 2.17 14.22 -7.79
CA SER A 65 1.93 15.66 -8.01
C SER A 65 0.48 15.95 -8.43
N GLY A 66 -0.05 15.16 -9.36
CA GLY A 66 -1.44 15.25 -9.81
C GLY A 66 -2.43 14.94 -8.68
N LEU A 67 -2.19 13.88 -7.91
CA LEU A 67 -3.06 13.51 -6.79
C LEU A 67 -3.10 14.58 -5.69
N ILE A 68 -1.97 15.22 -5.40
CA ILE A 68 -1.91 16.35 -4.46
C ILE A 68 -2.79 17.50 -4.97
N ARG A 69 -2.66 17.87 -6.26
CA ARG A 69 -3.46 18.94 -6.88
C ARG A 69 -4.96 18.61 -6.86
N GLU A 70 -5.34 17.38 -7.21
CA GLU A 70 -6.73 16.92 -7.16
C GLU A 70 -7.29 16.99 -5.73
N LEU A 71 -6.50 16.58 -4.73
CA LEU A 71 -6.91 16.62 -3.33
C LEU A 71 -7.08 18.06 -2.83
N GLU A 72 -6.19 18.97 -3.20
CA GLU A 72 -6.33 20.41 -2.93
C GLU A 72 -7.62 20.98 -3.52
N GLN A 73 -7.91 20.66 -4.79
CA GLN A 73 -9.15 21.09 -5.45
C GLN A 73 -10.40 20.54 -4.74
N ARG A 74 -10.37 19.26 -4.33
CA ARG A 74 -11.46 18.63 -3.57
C ARG A 74 -11.69 19.31 -2.23
N ILE A 75 -10.62 19.65 -1.50
CA ILE A 75 -10.70 20.39 -0.24
C ILE A 75 -11.27 21.79 -0.48
N ALA A 76 -10.79 22.51 -1.50
CA ALA A 76 -11.29 23.83 -1.84
C ALA A 76 -12.79 23.81 -2.17
N LYS A 77 -13.24 22.85 -2.98
CA LYS A 77 -14.66 22.63 -3.28
C LYS A 77 -15.47 22.32 -2.02
N ALA A 78 -14.98 21.41 -1.17
CA ALA A 78 -15.65 21.04 0.06
C ALA A 78 -15.80 22.23 1.02
N LYS A 79 -14.78 23.09 1.14
CA LYS A 79 -14.83 24.33 1.93
C LYS A 79 -15.91 25.30 1.41
N ARG A 80 -16.04 25.46 0.09
CA ARG A 80 -17.11 26.29 -0.51
C ARG A 80 -18.50 25.74 -0.21
N VAL A 81 -18.68 24.43 -0.28
CA VAL A 81 -19.96 23.77 0.02
C VAL A 81 -20.34 23.95 1.49
N VAL A 82 -19.42 23.76 2.43
CA VAL A 82 -19.67 23.90 3.87
C VAL A 82 -20.19 25.29 4.25
N LYS A 83 -19.75 26.35 3.55
CA LYS A 83 -20.26 27.72 3.79
C LYS A 83 -21.76 27.87 3.51
N ARG A 84 -22.34 27.01 2.67
CA ARG A 84 -23.75 27.04 2.26
C ARG A 84 -24.64 26.11 3.08
N ILE A 85 -24.05 25.28 3.96
CA ILE A 85 -24.82 24.34 4.78
C ILE A 85 -25.30 25.06 6.03
N VAL A 86 -26.62 25.12 6.20
CA VAL A 86 -27.28 25.69 7.37
C VAL A 86 -27.37 24.67 8.50
N ASP A 87 -27.76 23.42 8.17
CA ASP A 87 -27.91 22.33 9.14
C ASP A 87 -26.61 22.07 9.94
N PRO A 88 -26.60 22.28 11.27
CA PRO A 88 -25.40 22.17 12.09
C PRO A 88 -24.76 20.77 12.06
N ALA A 89 -25.57 19.72 12.08
CA ALA A 89 -25.08 18.34 12.11
C ALA A 89 -24.36 17.97 10.79
N ARG A 90 -24.98 18.25 9.65
CA ARG A 90 -24.37 18.07 8.31
C ARG A 90 -23.15 18.95 8.13
N LYS A 91 -23.18 20.19 8.60
CA LYS A 91 -22.05 21.12 8.55
C LYS A 91 -20.86 20.56 9.31
N HIS A 92 -21.08 20.12 10.55
CA HIS A 92 -20.06 19.50 11.40
C HIS A 92 -19.46 18.24 10.76
N GLN A 93 -20.30 17.33 10.23
CA GLN A 93 -19.83 16.12 9.56
C GLN A 93 -18.92 16.43 8.36
N LYS A 94 -19.28 17.46 7.57
CA LYS A 94 -18.46 17.91 6.44
C LYS A 94 -17.18 18.61 6.88
N GLN A 95 -17.20 19.42 7.93
CA GLN A 95 -15.99 20.02 8.51
C GLN A 95 -15.02 18.95 9.00
N ARG A 96 -15.52 17.93 9.71
CA ARG A 96 -14.71 16.77 10.13
C ARG A 96 -14.09 16.07 8.92
N ARG A 97 -14.86 15.85 7.85
CA ARG A 97 -14.34 15.25 6.61
C ARG A 97 -13.26 16.12 5.96
N ILE A 98 -13.40 17.44 5.97
CA ILE A 98 -12.38 18.37 5.47
C ILE A 98 -11.09 18.23 6.29
N GLY A 99 -11.18 18.18 7.62
CA GLY A 99 -10.02 17.96 8.50
C GLY A 99 -9.23 16.71 8.11
N ILE A 100 -9.92 15.58 7.94
CA ILE A 100 -9.31 14.31 7.49
C ILE A 100 -8.62 14.46 6.14
N LEU A 101 -9.23 15.18 5.18
CA LEU A 101 -8.63 15.40 3.87
C LEU A 101 -7.40 16.31 3.95
N GLN A 102 -7.40 17.32 4.83
CA GLN A 102 -6.27 18.20 5.04
C GLN A 102 -5.09 17.46 5.68
N GLU A 103 -5.35 16.60 6.66
CA GLU A 103 -4.33 15.73 7.27
C GLU A 103 -3.73 14.77 6.23
N HIS A 104 -4.58 14.15 5.41
CA HIS A 104 -4.14 13.30 4.31
C HIS A 104 -3.28 14.09 3.29
N LEU A 105 -3.69 15.32 2.94
CA LEU A 105 -2.90 16.18 2.07
C LEU A 105 -1.53 16.52 2.67
N GLY A 106 -1.48 16.86 3.97
CA GLY A 106 -0.24 17.12 4.68
C GLY A 106 0.69 15.91 4.64
N THR A 107 0.14 14.72 4.87
CA THR A 107 0.86 13.44 4.80
C THR A 107 1.43 13.20 3.40
N MET A 108 0.63 13.38 2.35
CA MET A 108 1.09 13.21 0.96
C MET A 108 2.18 14.22 0.57
N LYS A 109 2.09 15.47 1.04
CA LYS A 109 3.13 16.48 0.81
C LYS A 109 4.43 16.13 1.53
N ALA A 110 4.35 15.66 2.78
CA ALA A 110 5.50 15.21 3.55
C ALA A 110 6.18 14.00 2.89
N ASP A 111 5.39 12.99 2.48
CA ASP A 111 5.91 11.81 1.78
C ASP A 111 6.62 12.21 0.48
N ARG A 112 6.02 13.11 -0.32
CA ARG A 112 6.62 13.60 -1.57
C ARG A 112 7.93 14.34 -1.32
N LYS A 113 8.01 15.17 -0.27
CA LYS A 113 9.23 15.92 0.08
C LYS A 113 10.40 14.98 0.38
N VAL A 114 10.14 13.86 1.06
CA VAL A 114 11.15 12.85 1.41
C VAL A 114 11.30 11.79 0.30
N GLY A 115 10.55 11.88 -0.79
CA GLY A 115 10.57 10.87 -1.88
C GLY A 115 9.99 9.51 -1.48
N LYS A 116 9.28 9.44 -0.34
CA LYS A 116 8.66 8.24 0.22
C LYS A 116 7.47 7.82 -0.64
N VAL A 117 7.40 6.53 -0.91
CA VAL A 117 6.27 5.92 -1.63
C VAL A 117 5.56 4.96 -0.69
N ARG A 118 4.23 5.04 -0.64
CA ARG A 118 3.37 4.08 0.07
C ARG A 118 2.78 3.10 -0.94
N LEU A 119 3.06 1.82 -0.76
CA LEU A 119 2.53 0.75 -1.61
C LEU A 119 1.75 -0.25 -0.76
N CYS A 120 0.53 -0.58 -1.17
CA CYS A 120 -0.29 -1.60 -0.52
C CYS A 120 -0.12 -2.92 -1.26
N PHE A 121 0.45 -3.93 -0.58
CA PHE A 121 0.62 -5.26 -1.14
C PHE A 121 -0.62 -6.14 -0.91
N GLY A 122 -1.21 -6.65 -1.98
CA GLY A 122 -2.37 -7.55 -1.92
C GLY A 122 -3.25 -7.40 -3.14
N SER A 123 -4.05 -8.43 -3.43
CA SER A 123 -5.01 -8.40 -4.52
C SER A 123 -6.36 -7.87 -4.06
N ARG A 124 -7.17 -7.40 -5.02
CA ARG A 124 -8.58 -7.07 -4.75
C ARG A 124 -9.33 -8.25 -4.12
N LYS A 125 -9.03 -9.48 -4.55
CA LYS A 125 -9.62 -10.71 -3.97
C LYS A 125 -9.29 -10.80 -2.48
N LEU A 126 -8.01 -10.66 -2.11
CA LEU A 126 -7.56 -10.72 -0.71
C LEU A 126 -8.30 -9.70 0.16
N PHE A 127 -8.38 -8.44 -0.27
CA PHE A 127 -9.05 -7.39 0.51
C PHE A 127 -10.57 -7.52 0.57
N ARG A 128 -11.17 -8.32 -0.32
CA ARG A 128 -12.62 -8.58 -0.33
C ARG A 128 -13.01 -9.84 0.44
N SER A 129 -12.06 -10.74 0.72
CA SER A 129 -12.31 -11.97 1.48
C SER A 129 -13.05 -11.79 2.81
N PRO A 130 -12.81 -10.77 3.66
CA PRO A 130 -13.54 -10.64 4.92
C PRO A 130 -15.02 -10.28 4.74
N PHE A 131 -15.42 -9.79 3.56
CA PHE A 131 -16.83 -9.48 3.25
C PHE A 131 -17.59 -10.70 2.69
N HIS A 132 -16.88 -11.78 2.35
CA HIS A 132 -17.43 -13.00 1.77
C HIS A 132 -16.90 -14.21 2.56
N LEU A 133 -17.19 -14.25 3.87
CA LEU A 133 -16.64 -15.22 4.82
C LEU A 133 -16.94 -16.68 4.45
N LYS A 134 -18.20 -16.97 4.06
CA LYS A 134 -18.65 -18.31 3.67
C LYS A 134 -17.88 -18.86 2.46
N ASP A 135 -17.55 -18.00 1.49
CA ASP A 135 -16.85 -18.40 0.26
C ASP A 135 -15.33 -18.47 0.46
N ASN A 136 -14.79 -17.78 1.47
CA ASN A 136 -13.35 -17.66 1.71
C ASN A 136 -12.84 -18.45 2.92
N ARG A 137 -13.67 -19.35 3.48
CA ARG A 137 -13.28 -20.28 4.57
C ARG A 137 -12.86 -19.59 5.88
N TYR A 138 -13.37 -18.38 6.13
CA TYR A 138 -13.13 -17.68 7.39
C TYR A 138 -14.38 -17.75 8.26
N ALA A 139 -14.24 -18.15 9.52
CA ALA A 139 -15.32 -18.12 10.50
C ALA A 139 -15.62 -16.68 10.96
N SER A 140 -14.61 -15.80 10.93
CA SER A 140 -14.79 -14.38 11.27
C SER A 140 -13.85 -13.44 10.52
N PRO A 141 -14.18 -12.13 10.42
CA PRO A 141 -13.26 -11.12 9.88
C PRO A 141 -11.98 -10.99 10.71
N LEU A 142 -12.04 -11.30 12.00
CA LEU A 142 -10.86 -11.29 12.88
C LEU A 142 -9.89 -12.41 12.51
N GLU A 143 -10.37 -13.62 12.29
CA GLU A 143 -9.55 -14.76 11.86
C GLU A 143 -8.79 -14.45 10.57
N TRP A 144 -9.48 -13.86 9.58
CA TRP A 144 -8.82 -13.37 8.36
C TRP A 144 -7.74 -12.32 8.66
N LEU A 145 -8.01 -11.36 9.54
CA LEU A 145 -7.03 -10.32 9.90
C LEU A 145 -5.80 -10.93 10.59
N TRP A 146 -6.00 -11.94 11.44
CA TRP A 146 -4.93 -12.66 12.11
C TRP A 146 -4.06 -13.41 11.11
N GLU A 147 -4.66 -14.21 10.22
CA GLU A 147 -3.91 -14.92 9.17
C GLU A 147 -3.18 -13.95 8.23
N TRP A 148 -3.86 -12.85 7.86
CA TRP A 148 -3.24 -11.82 7.03
C TRP A 148 -2.05 -11.15 7.73
N LYS A 149 -2.12 -10.87 9.04
CA LYS A 149 -0.97 -10.35 9.80
C LYS A 149 0.14 -11.40 9.90
N ALA A 150 -0.18 -12.64 10.25
CA ALA A 150 0.79 -13.73 10.42
C ALA A 150 1.58 -14.01 9.13
N THR A 151 0.94 -13.93 7.95
CA THR A 151 1.63 -14.08 6.66
C THR A 151 2.58 -12.94 6.32
N ARG A 152 2.50 -11.79 7.03
CA ARG A 152 3.31 -10.59 6.79
C ARG A 152 4.38 -10.34 7.84
N THR A 153 4.19 -10.79 9.08
CA THR A 153 5.15 -10.63 10.17
C THR A 153 6.10 -11.84 10.20
N ALA A 154 7.22 -11.77 9.45
CA ALA A 154 8.37 -12.68 9.54
C ALA A 154 9.56 -12.07 8.77
#